data_AF-A0A7Y1ZZ94-F1
#
_entry.id   AF-A0A7Y1ZZ94-F1
#
_cell.length_a   1.000
_cell.length_b   1.000
_cell.length_c   1.000
_cell.angle_alpha   90.00
_cell.angle_beta   90.00
_cell.angle_gamma   90.00
#
_symmetry.space_group_name_H-M   'P 1'
#
loop_
_entity.id
_entity.type
_entity.pdbx_description
1 polymer ?
#
loop_
_entity_poly.entity_id
_entity_poly.type
_entity_poly.pdbx_seq_one_letter_code
_entity_poly.pdbx_strand_id
1 'polypeptide(L)'
;MAKAQAILFSFFIIFCFSCEKTEDTIVKITVQGSAFQPIVGANVTLFSQPGDSIIEEEEETNAAGEAIFDMSSYFEDGQFGLFVLNVEVDADSLSTNSIIQVQPEEVNELTLILQ
;
A
#
# COMPACT_ATOMS: atom_id res chain seq x y z
N MET A 1 -56.95 -29.18 -34.79
CA MET A 1 -56.58 -29.38 -33.37
C MET A 1 -55.08 -29.16 -33.25
N ALA A 2 -54.63 -27.93 -32.96
CA ALA A 2 -53.22 -27.61 -32.82
C ALA A 2 -52.88 -27.60 -31.32
N LYS A 3 -52.06 -28.55 -30.87
CA LYS A 3 -51.55 -28.58 -29.50
C LYS A 3 -50.45 -27.52 -29.39
N ALA A 4 -50.77 -26.40 -28.75
CA ALA A 4 -49.80 -25.37 -28.40
C ALA A 4 -48.87 -25.91 -27.30
N GLN A 5 -47.65 -26.31 -27.68
CA GLN A 5 -46.60 -26.62 -26.73
C GLN A 5 -46.04 -25.31 -26.19
N ALA A 6 -46.41 -24.98 -24.95
CA ALA A 6 -45.83 -23.91 -24.18
C ALA A 6 -44.36 -24.24 -23.89
N ILE A 7 -43.45 -23.62 -24.63
CA ILE A 7 -42.02 -23.65 -24.33
C ILE A 7 -41.80 -22.69 -23.15
N LEU A 8 -41.67 -23.26 -21.95
CA LEU A 8 -41.21 -22.55 -20.77
C LEU A 8 -39.75 -22.14 -21.00
N PHE A 9 -39.54 -20.89 -21.38
CA PHE A 9 -38.21 -20.28 -21.45
C PHE A 9 -37.82 -19.89 -20.01
N SER A 10 -37.26 -20.85 -19.27
CA SER A 10 -36.72 -20.60 -17.93
C SER A 10 -35.45 -19.77 -18.07
N PHE A 11 -35.59 -18.45 -17.95
CA PHE A 11 -34.50 -17.49 -17.94
C PHE A 11 -33.77 -17.61 -16.59
N PHE A 12 -32.74 -18.46 -16.55
CA PHE A 12 -31.89 -18.63 -15.38
C PHE A 12 -30.92 -17.44 -15.31
N ILE A 13 -31.32 -16.38 -14.61
CA ILE A 13 -30.46 -15.22 -14.34
C ILE A 13 -29.43 -15.65 -13.30
N ILE A 14 -28.24 -16.03 -13.76
CA ILE A 14 -27.07 -16.24 -12.89
C ILE A 14 -26.55 -14.84 -12.55
N PHE A 15 -26.94 -14.32 -11.40
CA PHE A 15 -26.25 -13.20 -10.78
C PHE A 15 -24.92 -13.73 -10.22
N CYS A 16 -23.85 -13.67 -11.01
CA CYS A 16 -22.50 -13.76 -10.48
C CYS A 16 -22.18 -12.45 -9.77
N PHE A 17 -22.49 -12.35 -8.48
CA PHE A 17 -21.91 -11.32 -7.62
C PHE A 17 -20.45 -11.69 -7.38
N SER A 18 -19.56 -11.32 -8.30
CA SER A 18 -18.12 -11.31 -8.05
C SER A 18 -17.82 -10.04 -7.26
N CYS A 19 -18.01 -10.11 -5.95
CA CYS A 19 -17.45 -9.13 -5.04
C CYS A 19 -16.12 -9.71 -4.57
N GLU A 20 -15.06 -9.52 -5.36
CA GLU A 20 -13.72 -9.76 -4.83
C GLU A 20 -13.48 -8.74 -3.73
N LYS A 21 -13.04 -9.23 -2.56
CA LYS A 21 -12.73 -8.36 -1.44
C LYS A 21 -11.29 -7.90 -1.65
N THR A 22 -11.12 -6.62 -1.93
CA THR A 22 -9.82 -5.99 -2.07
C THR A 22 -9.26 -5.70 -0.69
N GLU A 23 -7.95 -5.87 -0.54
CA GLU A 23 -7.22 -5.53 0.68
C GLU A 23 -6.45 -4.22 0.47
N ASP A 24 -6.25 -3.45 1.54
CA ASP A 24 -5.55 -2.18 1.45
C ASP A 24 -4.05 -2.40 1.17
N THR A 25 -3.45 -1.53 0.37
CA THR A 25 -2.00 -1.53 0.16
C THR A 25 -1.37 -0.56 1.15
N ILE A 26 -0.80 -1.09 2.23
CA ILE A 26 -0.23 -0.27 3.32
C ILE A 26 1.29 -0.36 3.28
N VAL A 27 1.96 0.78 3.45
CA VAL A 27 3.41 0.83 3.71
C VAL A 27 3.63 1.35 5.13
N LYS A 28 4.35 0.57 5.94
CA LYS A 28 4.73 0.95 7.31
C LYS A 28 6.24 1.04 7.44
N ILE A 29 6.73 2.24 7.72
CA ILE A 29 8.13 2.52 7.97
C ILE A 29 8.34 2.69 9.48
N THR A 30 9.15 1.83 10.08
CA THR A 30 9.55 1.92 11.49
C THR A 30 10.93 2.54 11.61
N VAL A 31 11.04 3.62 12.36
CA VAL A 31 12.26 4.40 12.55
C VAL A 31 12.74 4.27 13.98
N GLN A 32 13.96 3.78 14.14
CA GLN A 32 14.60 3.60 15.43
C GLN A 32 15.99 4.23 15.43
N GLY A 33 16.45 4.69 16.58
CA GLY A 33 17.86 5.07 16.75
C GLY A 33 18.75 3.86 17.09
N SER A 34 20.05 4.10 17.27
CA SER A 34 21.06 3.07 17.50
C SER A 34 20.83 2.11 18.68
N ALA A 35 20.10 2.51 19.74
CA ALA A 35 19.71 1.60 20.83
C ALA A 35 18.31 0.96 20.67
N PHE A 36 17.77 0.90 19.45
CA PHE A 36 16.45 0.34 19.11
C PHE A 36 15.24 1.02 19.77
N GLN A 37 15.45 2.20 20.36
CA GLN A 37 14.37 3.08 20.80
C GLN A 37 13.68 3.73 19.60
N PRO A 38 12.33 3.87 19.62
CA PRO A 38 11.59 4.54 18.57
C PRO A 38 11.97 6.02 18.50
N ILE A 39 12.07 6.55 17.29
CA ILE A 39 12.21 7.99 17.04
C ILE A 39 10.84 8.53 16.66
N VAL A 40 10.33 9.49 17.42
CA VAL A 40 9.02 10.12 17.20
C VAL A 40 9.22 11.43 16.44
N GLY A 41 8.35 11.73 15.48
CA GLY A 41 8.40 12.96 14.69
C GLY A 41 9.54 13.00 13.66
N ALA A 42 10.18 11.86 13.36
CA ALA A 42 10.99 11.73 12.15
C ALA A 42 10.09 11.88 10.93
N ASN A 43 10.52 12.72 9.99
CA ASN A 43 9.85 12.90 8.70
C ASN A 43 10.24 11.74 7.77
N VAL A 44 9.26 11.11 7.14
CA VAL A 44 9.46 10.00 6.21
C VAL A 44 8.84 10.35 4.87
N THR A 45 9.63 10.32 3.81
CA THR A 45 9.17 10.58 2.44
C THR A 45 9.30 9.33 1.59
N LEU A 46 8.19 8.89 0.97
CA LEU A 46 8.15 7.80 0.00
C LEU A 46 8.07 8.34 -1.43
N PHE A 47 8.96 7.91 -2.33
CA PHE A 47 8.93 8.41 -3.71
C PHE A 47 9.43 7.42 -4.78
N SER A 48 8.82 7.44 -5.98
CA SER A 48 9.06 6.43 -7.03
C SER A 48 10.36 6.64 -7.82
N GLN A 49 10.72 7.87 -8.16
CA GLN A 49 12.02 8.24 -8.75
C GLN A 49 12.37 9.72 -8.47
N PRO A 50 13.66 10.06 -8.29
CA PRO A 50 14.08 11.44 -8.10
C PRO A 50 13.85 12.27 -9.38
N GLY A 51 13.15 13.40 -9.26
CA GLY A 51 13.06 14.45 -10.28
C GLY A 51 11.72 14.60 -11.01
N ASP A 52 10.83 13.60 -10.96
CA ASP A 52 9.43 13.64 -11.46
C ASP A 52 8.66 12.43 -10.87
N SER A 53 8.31 12.50 -9.58
CA SER A 53 7.70 11.35 -8.89
C SER A 53 6.19 11.28 -9.10
N ILE A 54 5.72 10.13 -9.60
CA ILE A 54 4.28 9.79 -9.67
C ILE A 54 3.70 9.58 -8.26
N ILE A 55 4.56 9.16 -7.34
CA ILE A 55 4.25 8.90 -5.94
C ILE A 55 5.25 9.73 -5.15
N GLU A 56 4.76 10.65 -4.33
CA GLU A 56 5.54 11.44 -3.38
C GLU A 56 4.63 11.70 -2.18
N GLU A 57 4.81 10.93 -1.12
CA GLU A 57 4.00 10.98 0.08
C GLU A 57 4.90 11.20 1.29
N GLU A 58 4.44 12.03 2.23
CA GLU A 58 5.20 12.44 3.41
C GLU A 58 4.36 12.20 4.67
N GLU A 59 4.95 11.56 5.68
CA GLU A 59 4.29 11.32 6.97
C GLU A 59 5.30 11.34 8.11
N GLU A 60 4.85 11.80 9.28
CA GLU A 60 5.68 11.81 10.49
C GLU A 60 5.51 10.52 11.29
N THR A 61 6.61 10.04 11.86
CA THR A 61 6.56 8.87 12.76
C THR A 61 5.79 9.16 14.05
N ASN A 62 4.90 8.25 14.40
CA ASN A 62 4.07 8.32 15.61
C ASN A 62 4.85 7.96 16.89
N ALA A 63 4.16 7.83 18.03
CA ALA A 63 4.76 7.50 19.33
C ALA A 63 5.47 6.12 19.40
N ALA A 64 5.17 5.21 18.47
CA ALA A 64 5.83 3.92 18.31
C ALA A 64 7.01 3.98 17.32
N GLY A 65 7.30 5.16 16.74
CA GLY A 65 8.30 5.34 15.70
C GLY A 65 7.84 4.87 14.34
N GLU A 66 6.54 4.81 14.08
CA GLU A 66 5.97 4.30 12.83
C GLU A 66 5.36 5.42 11.99
N ALA A 67 5.74 5.51 10.72
CA ALA A 67 5.03 6.26 9.68
C ALA A 67 4.24 5.27 8.82
N ILE A 68 2.95 5.53 8.62
CA ILE A 68 2.01 4.61 7.96
C ILE A 68 1.38 5.33 6.78
N PHE A 69 1.58 4.76 5.59
CA PHE A 69 1.08 5.28 4.33
C PHE A 69 0.02 4.35 3.78
N ASP A 70 -1.15 4.90 3.44
CA ASP A 70 -2.15 4.20 2.64
C ASP A 70 -1.89 4.47 1.16
N MET A 71 -1.39 3.45 0.48
CA MET A 71 -0.99 3.52 -0.92
C MET A 71 -2.05 2.95 -1.85
N SER A 72 -3.23 2.58 -1.33
CA SER A 72 -4.25 1.85 -2.09
C SER A 72 -4.72 2.61 -3.33
N SER A 73 -4.71 3.95 -3.29
CA SER A 73 -5.11 4.80 -4.42
C SER A 73 -4.15 4.75 -5.62
N TYR A 74 -2.94 4.22 -5.44
CA TYR A 74 -1.94 4.08 -6.51
C TYR A 74 -1.99 2.72 -7.22
N PHE A 75 -2.81 1.79 -6.73
CA PHE A 75 -2.90 0.43 -7.24
C PHE A 75 -4.32 0.11 -7.66
N GLU A 76 -4.45 -0.70 -8.71
CA GLU A 76 -5.74 -1.23 -9.13
C GLU A 76 -6.04 -2.53 -8.38
N ASP A 77 -7.32 -2.77 -8.11
CA ASP A 77 -7.80 -4.00 -7.48
C ASP A 77 -7.37 -5.24 -8.28
N GLY A 78 -6.85 -6.26 -7.59
CA GLY A 78 -6.34 -7.49 -8.20
C GLY A 78 -5.07 -7.32 -9.04
N GLN A 79 -4.39 -6.18 -8.95
CA GLN A 79 -3.11 -5.93 -9.61
C GLN A 79 -2.01 -6.82 -9.01
N PHE A 80 -1.25 -7.48 -9.89
CA PHE A 80 -0.11 -8.31 -9.50
C PHE A 80 1.20 -7.66 -9.95
N GLY A 81 2.14 -7.46 -9.03
CA GLY A 81 3.44 -6.87 -9.34
C GLY A 81 4.21 -6.36 -8.12
N LEU A 82 5.40 -5.83 -8.35
CA LEU A 82 6.23 -5.17 -7.35
C LEU A 82 6.50 -3.73 -7.78
N PHE A 83 6.31 -2.80 -6.85
CA PHE A 83 6.64 -1.41 -7.02
C PHE A 83 7.84 -1.06 -6.16
N VAL A 84 8.81 -0.35 -6.72
CA VAL A 84 10.03 0.02 -6.01
C VAL A 84 9.93 1.50 -5.66
N LEU A 85 9.92 1.80 -4.36
CA LEU A 85 9.90 3.15 -3.83
C LEU A 85 11.19 3.43 -3.07
N ASN A 86 11.70 4.65 -3.19
CA ASN A 86 12.72 5.19 -2.31
C ASN A 86 12.07 5.66 -1.01
N VAL A 87 12.82 5.55 0.08
CA VAL A 87 12.43 5.99 1.42
C VAL A 87 13.51 6.93 1.91
N GLU A 88 13.16 8.19 2.12
CA GLU A 88 14.01 9.16 2.80
C GLU A 88 13.47 9.38 4.20
N VAL A 89 14.36 9.41 5.19
CA VAL A 89 14.00 9.69 6.58
C VAL A 89 14.90 10.78 7.11
N ASP A 90 14.29 11.84 7.63
CA ASP A 90 14.94 12.96 8.28
C ASP A 90 14.46 13.11 9.72
N ALA A 91 15.39 13.13 10.67
CA ALA A 91 15.11 13.32 12.09
C ALA A 91 16.18 14.21 12.73
N ASP A 92 15.81 15.45 13.08
CA ASP A 92 16.73 16.46 13.62
C ASP A 92 17.99 16.67 12.77
N SER A 93 19.12 16.05 13.16
CA SER A 93 20.41 16.13 12.48
C SER A 93 20.86 14.80 11.87
N LEU A 94 19.97 13.81 11.85
CA LEU A 94 20.20 12.48 11.30
C LEU A 94 19.32 12.30 10.07
N SER A 95 19.88 11.72 9.01
CA SER A 95 19.12 11.35 7.83
C SER A 95 19.59 10.01 7.28
N THR A 96 18.68 9.28 6.65
CA THR A 96 19.00 8.01 6.00
C THR A 96 18.09 7.77 4.81
N ASN A 97 18.61 7.02 3.83
CA ASN A 97 17.92 6.69 2.59
C ASN A 97 17.89 5.17 2.42
N SER A 98 16.77 4.66 1.94
CA SER A 98 16.56 3.24 1.66
C SER A 98 15.60 3.04 0.50
N ILE A 99 15.31 1.77 0.20
CA ILE A 99 14.37 1.36 -0.84
C ILE A 99 13.43 0.31 -0.23
N ILE A 100 12.15 0.39 -0.57
CA ILE A 100 11.13 -0.62 -0.24
C ILE A 100 10.50 -1.18 -1.52
N GLN A 101 10.24 -2.48 -1.52
CA GLN A 101 9.41 -3.13 -2.53
C GLN A 101 7.99 -3.26 -1.98
N VAL A 102 7.03 -2.71 -2.69
CA VAL A 102 5.62 -2.68 -2.32
C VAL A 102 4.87 -3.71 -3.17
N GLN A 103 4.23 -4.66 -2.49
CA GLN A 103 3.23 -5.55 -3.06
C GLN A 103 1.84 -4.94 -2.85
N PRO A 104 1.02 -4.82 -3.92
CA PRO A 104 -0.38 -4.42 -3.80
C PRO A 104 -1.17 -5.38 -2.90
N GLU A 105 -2.21 -4.87 -2.26
CA GLU A 105 -3.13 -5.62 -1.39
C GLU A 105 -2.42 -6.30 -0.19
N GLU A 106 -1.29 -5.74 0.25
CA GLU A 106 -0.52 -6.23 1.38
C GLU A 106 -0.04 -5.11 2.32
N VAL A 107 0.29 -5.48 3.55
CA VAL A 107 1.05 -4.62 4.48
C VAL A 107 2.55 -4.84 4.24
N ASN A 108 3.21 -3.81 3.76
CA ASN A 108 4.62 -3.78 3.44
C ASN A 108 5.39 -3.06 4.55
N GLU A 109 6.40 -3.73 5.14
CA GLU A 109 7.09 -3.22 6.32
C GLU A 109 8.59 -3.01 6.05
N LEU A 110 9.14 -1.90 6.54
CA LEU A 110 10.58 -1.63 6.56
C LEU A 110 10.98 -1.01 7.90
N THR A 111 12.07 -1.48 8.49
CA THR A 111 12.66 -0.89 9.70
C THR A 111 14.02 -0.28 9.38
N LEU A 112 14.22 0.98 9.80
CA LEU A 112 15.44 1.75 9.59
C LEU A 112 16.05 2.17 10.93
N ILE A 113 17.36 1.97 11.05
CA ILE A 113 18.14 2.38 12.23
C ILE A 113 18.98 3.60 11.86
N LEU A 114 18.76 4.72 12.54
CA LEU A 114 19.57 5.94 12.42
C LEU A 114 20.73 5.86 13.41
N GLN A 115 21.93 6.22 12.96
CA GLN A 115 23.20 6.10 13.70
C GLN A 115 23.97 7.40 13.69
#